data_AF-A0A9D4LB45-F1
#
_entry.id   AF-A0A9D4LB45-F1
#
_cell.length_a   1.000
_cell.length_b   1.000
_cell.length_c   1.000
_cell.angle_alpha   90.00
_cell.angle_beta   90.00
_cell.angle_gamma   90.00
#
_symmetry.space_group_name_H-M   'P 1'
#
loop_
_entity.id
_entity.type
_entity.pdbx_description
1 polymer ?
#
loop_
_entity_poly.entity_id
_entity_poly.type
_entity_poly.pdbx_seq_one_letter_code
_entity_poly.pdbx_strand_id
1 'polypeptide(L)'
;MSCVQAWILALCMAHTSGHLCLISPRQRGALDVFASGSPTCFRHALPCGGQPVQNPVEVYAPGQNVFFRWQQNFNHYEPGFPGTWLEA
;
A
#
# COMPACT_ATOMS: atom_id res chain seq x y z
N MET A 1 10.16 28.88 16.95
CA MET A 1 9.10 27.86 17.04
C MET A 1 8.81 27.65 18.51
N SER A 2 7.58 27.91 18.96
CA SER A 2 7.25 27.82 20.39
C SER A 2 7.21 26.35 20.85
N CYS A 3 7.54 26.09 22.12
CA CYS A 3 7.51 24.72 22.68
C CYS A 3 6.14 24.05 22.49
N VAL A 4 5.06 24.84 22.60
CA VAL A 4 3.67 24.38 22.39
C VAL A 4 3.41 23.87 20.97
N GLN A 5 3.94 24.55 19.94
CA GLN A 5 3.82 24.07 18.55
C GLN A 5 4.54 22.75 18.30
N ALA A 6 5.67 22.51 18.97
CA ALA A 6 6.39 21.23 18.85
C ALA A 6 5.58 20.07 19.47
N TRP A 7 4.93 20.29 20.62
CA TRP A 7 4.07 19.29 21.27
C TRP A 7 2.82 18.96 20.45
N ILE A 8 2.15 19.99 19.90
CA ILE A 8 0.98 19.78 19.04
C ILE A 8 1.36 18.97 17.79
N LEU A 9 2.48 19.30 17.14
CA LEU A 9 2.94 18.56 15.97
C LEU A 9 3.31 17.10 16.33
N ALA A 10 3.99 16.87 17.45
CA ALA A 10 4.33 15.53 17.92
C ALA A 10 3.08 14.68 18.21
N LEU A 11 2.05 15.26 18.82
CA LEU A 11 0.74 14.61 19.05
C LEU A 11 0.05 14.26 17.73
N CYS A 12 0.04 15.17 16.75
CA CYS A 12 -0.56 14.89 15.45
C CYS A 12 0.17 13.76 14.69
N MET A 13 1.51 13.71 14.76
CA MET A 13 2.30 12.65 14.12
C MET A 13 2.17 11.29 14.82
N ALA A 14 1.85 11.25 16.11
CA ALA A 14 1.65 10.00 16.84
C ALA A 14 0.38 9.23 16.41
N HIS A 15 -0.57 9.89 15.72
CA HIS A 15 -1.85 9.31 15.31
C HIS A 15 -1.95 8.98 13.83
N THR A 16 -0.88 9.11 13.05
CA THR A 16 -0.90 8.79 11.63
C THR A 16 -0.60 7.30 11.41
N SER A 17 -1.65 6.49 11.25
CA SER A 17 -1.53 5.13 10.72
C SER A 17 -1.68 5.16 9.20
N GLY A 18 -0.64 4.71 8.49
CA GLY A 18 -0.65 4.56 7.05
C GLY A 18 -0.54 3.09 6.68
N HIS A 19 -1.33 2.64 5.71
CA HIS A 19 -1.22 1.30 5.14
C HIS A 19 -1.21 1.43 3.63
N LEU A 20 -0.05 1.24 3.01
CA LEU A 20 0.13 1.38 1.57
C LEU A 20 0.21 0.00 0.93
N CYS A 21 -0.70 -0.27 0.00
CA CYS A 21 -0.76 -1.49 -0.79
C CYS A 21 -0.16 -1.27 -2.17
N LEU A 22 0.65 -2.22 -2.65
CA LEU A 22 0.97 -2.34 -4.07
C LEU A 22 -0.09 -3.22 -4.74
N ILE A 23 -0.89 -2.62 -5.63
CA ILE A 23 -1.98 -3.31 -6.34
C ILE A 23 -1.47 -3.92 -7.64
N SER A 24 -0.66 -3.16 -8.38
CA SER A 24 -0.05 -3.58 -9.65
C SER A 24 1.41 -3.12 -9.68
N PRO A 25 2.38 -4.00 -9.99
CA PRO A 25 2.20 -5.41 -10.31
C PRO A 25 1.74 -6.25 -9.14
N ARG A 26 1.16 -7.41 -9.45
CA ARG A 26 0.62 -8.31 -8.45
C ARG A 26 1.73 -8.94 -7.59
N GLN A 27 1.70 -8.68 -6.28
CA GLN A 27 2.55 -9.36 -5.30
C GLN A 27 2.13 -10.83 -5.10
N ARG A 28 3.08 -11.66 -4.65
CA ARG A 28 2.83 -13.09 -4.38
C ARG A 28 1.72 -13.28 -3.36
N GLY A 29 0.96 -14.36 -3.50
CA GLY A 29 -0.10 -14.76 -2.58
C GLY A 29 -1.44 -14.05 -2.81
N ALA A 30 -2.39 -14.30 -1.90
CA ALA A 30 -3.69 -13.63 -1.94
C ALA A 30 -3.52 -12.13 -1.66
N LEU A 31 -4.38 -11.31 -2.27
CA LEU A 31 -4.52 -9.88 -2.00
C LEU A 31 -5.99 -9.64 -1.70
N ASP A 32 -6.23 -8.90 -0.63
CA ASP A 32 -7.52 -8.39 -0.25
C ASP A 32 -7.39 -6.87 -0.08
N VAL A 33 -8.06 -6.16 -0.97
CA VAL A 33 -8.17 -4.69 -0.99
C VAL A 33 -9.52 -4.20 -0.49
N PHE A 34 -10.38 -5.12 -0.04
CA PHE A 34 -11.72 -4.83 0.47
C PHE A 34 -11.75 -4.70 1.99
N ALA A 35 -10.73 -5.22 2.68
CA ALA A 35 -10.56 -4.99 4.10
C ALA A 35 -9.58 -3.83 4.38
N SER A 36 -10.05 -2.85 5.16
CA SER A 36 -9.20 -1.74 5.62
C SER A 36 -8.00 -2.28 6.40
N GLY A 37 -6.82 -1.79 6.05
CA GLY A 37 -5.55 -2.20 6.66
C GLY A 37 -5.16 -3.67 6.42
N SER A 38 -5.74 -4.33 5.41
CA SER A 38 -5.47 -5.74 5.12
C SER A 38 -3.97 -6.04 5.01
N PRO A 39 -3.41 -6.93 5.84
CA PRO A 39 -1.98 -7.24 5.82
C PRO A 39 -1.57 -8.02 4.56
N THR A 40 -2.52 -8.46 3.74
CA THR A 40 -2.25 -9.20 2.51
C THR A 40 -1.54 -8.38 1.44
N CYS A 41 -1.67 -7.05 1.50
CA CYS A 41 -1.08 -6.11 0.55
C CYS A 41 0.20 -5.43 1.07
N PHE A 42 0.50 -5.56 2.37
CA PHE A 42 1.69 -5.04 3.02
C PHE A 42 2.35 -6.15 3.84
N ARG A 43 3.14 -6.97 3.16
CA ARG A 43 3.85 -8.09 3.77
C ARG A 43 5.34 -7.77 3.89
N HIS A 44 5.80 -7.53 5.11
CA HIS A 44 7.19 -7.16 5.40
C HIS A 44 8.12 -8.34 5.76
N ALA A 45 7.59 -9.55 5.91
CA ALA A 45 8.40 -10.70 6.28
C ALA A 45 9.37 -11.10 5.15
N LEU A 46 10.60 -11.50 5.50
CA LEU A 46 11.55 -12.03 4.52
C LEU A 46 11.31 -13.55 4.32
N PRO A 47 11.51 -14.10 3.11
CA PRO A 47 11.61 -13.43 1.82
C PRO A 47 10.22 -13.06 1.25
N CYS A 48 10.12 -11.97 0.48
CA CYS A 48 8.93 -11.59 -0.31
C CYS A 48 7.59 -11.58 0.46
N GLY A 49 7.58 -11.08 1.68
CA GLY A 49 6.38 -11.07 2.52
C GLY A 49 6.07 -12.41 3.21
N GLY A 50 7.07 -13.29 3.35
CA GLY A 50 6.90 -14.65 3.86
C GLY A 50 6.13 -15.57 2.91
N GLN A 51 6.01 -15.17 1.63
CA GLN A 51 5.28 -15.93 0.62
C GLN A 51 6.22 -16.90 -0.11
N PRO A 52 5.78 -18.14 -0.38
CA PRO A 52 6.57 -19.09 -1.16
C PRO A 52 6.81 -18.55 -2.57
N VAL A 53 7.82 -19.09 -3.25
CA VAL A 53 8.06 -18.78 -4.66
C VAL A 53 6.85 -19.18 -5.49
N GLN A 54 6.51 -18.34 -6.48
CA GLN A 54 5.39 -18.53 -7.39
C GLN A 54 5.87 -18.26 -8.82
N ASN A 55 5.15 -18.79 -9.80
CA ASN A 55 5.38 -18.47 -11.20
C ASN A 55 5.17 -16.97 -11.45
N PRO A 56 5.94 -16.34 -12.36
CA PRO A 56 5.71 -14.96 -12.73
C PRO A 56 4.28 -14.74 -13.23
N VAL A 57 3.63 -13.70 -12.69
CA VAL A 57 2.28 -13.29 -13.10
C VAL A 57 2.29 -12.17 -14.14
N GLU A 58 3.43 -11.48 -14.26
CA GLU A 58 3.65 -10.41 -15.24
C GLU A 58 5.05 -10.58 -15.84
N VAL A 59 5.18 -10.24 -17.13
CA VAL A 59 6.43 -10.30 -17.90
C VAL A 59 6.60 -8.95 -18.59
N TYR A 60 7.79 -8.36 -18.46
CA TYR A 60 8.10 -7.07 -19.06
C TYR A 60 9.25 -7.19 -20.04
N ALA A 61 9.15 -6.47 -21.15
CA ALA A 61 10.24 -6.34 -22.11
C ALA A 61 11.26 -5.27 -21.66
N PRO A 62 12.52 -5.38 -22.08
CA PRO A 62 13.50 -4.31 -21.89
C PRO A 62 13.01 -2.99 -22.49
N GLY A 63 13.11 -1.90 -21.73
CA GLY A 63 12.65 -0.56 -22.14
C GLY A 63 11.14 -0.34 -22.07
N GLN A 64 10.36 -1.33 -21.63
CA GLN A 64 8.92 -1.17 -21.46
C GLN A 64 8.61 -0.23 -20.30
N ASN A 65 7.78 0.79 -20.57
CA ASN A 65 7.16 1.59 -19.52
C ASN A 65 6.14 0.73 -18.76
N VAL A 66 6.30 0.67 -17.43
CA VAL A 66 5.40 -0.08 -16.54
C VAL A 66 4.75 0.87 -15.56
N PHE A 67 3.46 0.68 -15.31
CA PHE A 67 2.72 1.49 -14.36
C PHE A 67 2.59 0.76 -13.03
N PHE A 68 3.07 1.41 -11.97
CA PHE A 68 2.90 0.92 -10.60
C PHE A 68 1.66 1.56 -9.99
N ARG A 69 0.69 0.72 -9.57
CA ARG A 69 -0.51 1.18 -8.88
C ARG A 69 -0.37 0.93 -7.38
N TRP A 70 -0.33 2.01 -6.62
CA TRP A 70 -0.36 1.99 -5.17
C TRP A 70 -1.72 2.46 -4.66
N GLN A 71 -2.14 2.02 -3.48
CA GLN A 71 -3.37 2.46 -2.82
C GLN A 71 -3.15 2.58 -1.30
N GLN A 72 -3.66 3.65 -0.69
CA GLN A 72 -3.68 3.79 0.76
C GLN A 72 -4.92 3.10 1.34
N ASN A 73 -4.74 1.95 1.96
CA ASN A 73 -5.80 1.02 2.35
C ASN A 73 -6.30 1.18 3.79
N PHE A 74 -5.82 2.17 4.55
CA PHE A 74 -6.32 2.41 5.92
C PHE A 74 -7.47 3.44 5.94
N ASN A 75 -7.30 4.55 5.23
CA ASN A 75 -8.15 5.74 5.32
C ASN A 75 -8.53 6.34 3.96
N HIS A 76 -8.05 5.78 2.83
CA HIS A 76 -8.52 6.07 1.46
C HIS A 76 -8.95 4.76 0.78
N TYR A 77 -9.79 3.99 1.49
CA TYR A 77 -10.45 2.80 0.96
C TYR A 77 -11.85 3.19 0.44
N GLU A 78 -12.14 2.89 -0.82
CA GLU A 78 -13.47 3.01 -1.42
C GLU A 78 -14.13 1.63 -1.50
N PRO A 79 -15.15 1.34 -0.66
CA PRO A 79 -15.91 0.10 -0.76
C PRO A 79 -16.51 -0.05 -2.17
N GLY A 80 -16.08 -1.09 -2.89
CA GLY A 80 -16.55 -1.38 -4.25
C GLY A 80 -15.71 -0.77 -5.38
N PHE A 81 -14.77 0.14 -5.08
CA PHE A 81 -13.89 0.78 -6.07
C PHE A 81 -12.41 0.80 -5.62
N PRO A 82 -11.79 -0.37 -5.34
CA PRO A 82 -10.40 -0.40 -4.94
C PRO A 82 -9.49 0.10 -6.08
N GLY A 83 -8.77 1.20 -5.84
CA GLY A 83 -7.71 1.70 -6.71
C GLY A 83 -8.13 2.76 -7.73
N THR A 84 -9.34 3.32 -7.63
CA THR A 84 -9.69 4.58 -8.29
C THR A 84 -9.19 5.75 -7.47
N TRP A 85 -8.23 6.49 -8.03
CA TRP A 85 -8.00 7.86 -7.60
C TRP A 85 -9.10 8.69 -8.26
N LEU A 86 -9.97 9.34 -7.48
CA LEU A 86 -10.61 10.56 -8.00
C LEU A 86 -9.46 11.55 -8.19
N GLU A 87 -9.28 12.01 -9.43
CA GLU A 87 -8.43 13.16 -9.72
C GLU A 87 -8.79 14.31 -8.77
N ALA A 88 -7.82 14.76 -8.00
CA ALA A 88 -7.77 16.07 -7.37
C ALA A 88 -6.34 16.58 -7.43
#